data_AF-A0A126T7R9-F1
#
_entry.id   AF-A0A126T7R9-F1
#
_cell.length_a   1.000
_cell.length_b   1.000
_cell.length_c   1.000
_cell.angle_alpha   90.00
_cell.angle_beta   90.00
_cell.angle_gamma   90.00
#
_symmetry.space_group_name_H-M   'P 1'
#
loop_
_entity.id
_entity.type
_entity.pdbx_description
1 polymer ?
#
loop_
_entity_poly.entity_id
_entity_poly.type
_entity_poly.pdbx_seq_one_letter_code
_entity_poly.pdbx_strand_id
1 'polypeptide(L)'
;MNNAIPQKSGRNDPCPCQSGKKFKHCCEANTPREQDNADTDIWILLESARNHAYLQGNFAAAEQCYQQVLAIKPNHIEALAGVGQGLCRRHRRAEGRQYFAKAAKQMLRRPEKIEGRLLLELAEQLQMWGDLDLALQLARAAVKQMPEQPAAQFCMAACLHRLNHADQAIAVLSKVLKLIPDDAGCQTLMAILEFDKKQYVRAQQRLERVVARATDLKQLARACLELAKVYDKQQRHADAFKMLSKAGELQTQLPETRRVDGDYIFNKIALYKQGYDDNLLKRWSVADFADDLPVPVFLMGFLRSGTTLTEQILAAHPQVLTSDENQLIEEVLAELAAMTGIQQNPPEALRSLNLDQARRLRGFYWQRVSEEFTPTALQKRFVNKVALNSIEIGLISCLFPEAKILFALRDPRDICLSCAMQSFSASPATVNLLSWSGIARQYAAVMDLWLNLRQRIVPEYLELRYEDVVGDFENSFRRVFALLDLAWHPQVAHYHERVAGRYVATPSFAAVSQPVYGSAVARWQAYADHFQPILPVLAPYIKAFGYL
;
A
#
# COMPACT_ATOMS: atom_id res chain seq x y z
N MET A 1 49.08 40.00 -34.06
CA MET A 1 49.92 39.57 -32.92
C MET A 1 49.33 38.29 -32.37
N ASN A 2 50.15 37.22 -32.35
CA ASN A 2 49.77 35.87 -31.95
C ASN A 2 49.32 35.81 -30.49
N ASN A 3 48.07 35.39 -30.23
CA ASN A 3 47.66 34.90 -28.91
C ASN A 3 47.87 33.38 -28.89
N ALA A 4 49.01 32.95 -28.37
CA ALA A 4 49.31 31.55 -28.11
C ALA A 4 48.51 31.07 -26.89
N ILE A 5 47.84 29.93 -27.04
CA ILE A 5 47.22 29.17 -25.96
C ILE A 5 48.34 28.71 -25.01
N PRO A 6 48.27 28.95 -23.68
CA PRO A 6 49.32 28.51 -22.78
C PRO A 6 49.37 26.98 -22.74
N GLN A 7 50.53 26.41 -23.07
CA GLN A 7 50.81 24.97 -22.95
C GLN A 7 50.57 24.53 -21.50
N LYS A 8 49.74 23.50 -21.30
CA LYS A 8 49.59 22.82 -20.01
C LYS A 8 50.94 22.25 -19.59
N SER A 9 51.50 22.73 -18.47
CA SER A 9 52.70 22.16 -17.87
C SER A 9 52.47 20.70 -17.45
N GLY A 10 53.39 19.80 -17.77
CA GLY A 10 53.34 18.40 -17.37
C GLY A 10 53.58 18.23 -15.87
N ARG A 11 53.01 17.18 -15.26
CA ARG A 11 53.05 16.93 -13.79
C ARG A 11 54.46 16.96 -13.18
N ASN A 12 55.48 16.63 -13.95
CA ASN A 12 56.87 16.58 -13.49
C ASN A 12 57.69 17.84 -13.83
N ASP A 13 57.09 18.80 -14.55
CA ASP A 13 57.76 20.03 -14.95
C ASP A 13 57.91 20.99 -13.76
N PRO A 14 58.87 21.93 -13.82
CA PRO A 14 58.97 23.02 -12.84
C PRO A 14 57.66 23.80 -12.77
N CYS A 15 57.18 24.07 -11.55
CA CYS A 15 55.91 24.75 -11.36
C CYS A 15 55.97 26.21 -11.86
N PRO A 16 55.03 26.68 -12.70
CA PRO A 16 55.08 28.01 -13.30
C PRO A 16 54.95 29.17 -12.29
N CYS A 17 54.55 28.89 -11.04
CA CYS A 17 54.57 29.88 -9.95
C CYS A 17 55.97 30.15 -9.38
N GLN A 18 57.04 29.60 -9.99
CA GLN A 18 58.44 29.80 -9.64
C GLN A 18 58.82 29.39 -8.20
N SER A 19 58.05 28.49 -7.58
CA SER A 19 58.30 28.02 -6.21
C SER A 19 59.51 27.10 -6.04
N GLY A 20 60.21 26.76 -7.13
CA GLY A 20 61.31 25.79 -7.15
C GLY A 20 60.88 24.32 -7.03
N LYS A 21 59.57 24.04 -6.90
CA LYS A 21 59.01 22.67 -6.80
C LYS A 21 58.46 22.18 -8.15
N LYS A 22 58.36 20.86 -8.34
CA LYS A 22 57.62 20.26 -9.47
C LYS A 22 56.13 20.59 -9.39
N PHE A 23 55.45 20.78 -10.52
CA PHE A 23 54.03 21.16 -10.58
C PHE A 23 53.12 20.31 -9.68
N LYS A 24 53.32 18.98 -9.70
CA LYS A 24 52.57 18.01 -8.86
C LYS A 24 52.73 18.16 -7.34
N HIS A 25 53.79 18.81 -6.89
CA HIS A 25 54.09 19.03 -5.47
C HIS A 25 53.93 20.50 -5.06
N CYS A 26 53.28 21.31 -5.92
CA CYS A 26 53.05 22.73 -5.68
C CYS A 26 51.63 23.12 -6.09
N CYS A 27 51.44 23.75 -7.25
CA CYS A 27 50.14 24.28 -7.64
C CYS A 27 49.10 23.16 -7.88
N GLU A 28 49.49 22.01 -8.44
CA GLU A 28 48.56 20.86 -8.62
C GLU A 28 48.11 20.28 -7.26
N ALA A 29 48.97 20.29 -6.24
CA ALA A 29 48.64 19.81 -4.89
C ALA A 29 47.73 20.79 -4.12
N ASN A 30 47.75 22.08 -4.49
CA ASN A 30 46.89 23.13 -3.93
C ASN A 30 45.65 23.40 -4.80
N THR A 31 45.48 22.68 -5.91
CA THR A 31 44.22 22.70 -6.69
C THR A 31 43.29 21.69 -6.04
N PRO A 32 42.05 22.07 -5.63
CA PRO A 32 41.08 21.09 -5.15
C PRO A 32 40.98 19.95 -6.16
N ARG A 33 41.13 18.70 -5.71
CA ARG A 33 40.98 17.57 -6.63
C ARG A 33 39.53 17.55 -7.10
N GLU A 34 39.28 17.20 -8.35
CA GLU A 34 37.90 17.06 -8.87
C GLU A 34 37.04 16.13 -7.98
N GLN A 35 37.68 15.17 -7.30
CA GLN A 35 37.04 14.31 -6.29
C GLN A 35 36.64 15.05 -5.01
N ASP A 36 37.45 16.00 -4.52
CA ASP A 36 37.12 16.79 -3.33
C ASP A 36 35.94 17.73 -3.59
N ASN A 37 35.84 18.28 -4.81
CA ASN A 37 34.67 19.06 -5.24
C ASN A 37 33.43 18.17 -5.39
N ALA A 38 33.56 16.99 -6.00
CA ALA A 38 32.45 16.05 -6.16
C ALA A 38 31.90 15.53 -4.82
N ASP A 39 32.76 15.25 -3.84
CA ASP A 39 32.33 14.84 -2.49
C ASP A 39 31.63 15.99 -1.74
N THR A 40 32.09 17.23 -1.94
CA THR A 40 31.43 18.44 -1.41
C THR A 40 30.06 18.65 -2.05
N ASP A 41 29.96 18.53 -3.37
CA ASP A 41 28.70 18.67 -4.12
C ASP A 41 27.69 17.58 -3.70
N ILE A 42 28.14 16.33 -3.55
CA ILE A 42 27.31 15.23 -3.05
C ILE A 42 26.78 15.56 -1.66
N TRP A 43 27.61 16.08 -0.76
CA TRP A 43 27.20 16.41 0.61
C TRP A 43 26.09 17.48 0.62
N ILE A 44 26.25 18.56 -0.15
CA ILE A 44 25.25 19.65 -0.27
C ILE A 44 23.92 19.11 -0.81
N LEU A 45 23.98 18.25 -1.84
CA LEU A 45 22.79 17.64 -2.42
C LEU A 45 22.06 16.71 -1.44
N LEU A 46 22.81 15.90 -0.67
CA LEU A 46 22.23 15.03 0.36
C LEU A 46 21.58 15.84 1.48
N GLU A 47 22.21 16.92 1.95
CA GLU A 47 21.63 17.78 2.98
C GLU A 47 20.35 18.45 2.48
N SER A 48 20.36 18.98 1.26
CA SER A 48 19.17 19.55 0.62
C SER A 48 18.04 18.52 0.50
N ALA A 49 18.37 17.30 0.06
CA ALA A 49 17.41 16.21 -0.05
C ALA A 49 16.78 15.84 1.31
N ARG A 50 17.59 15.74 2.36
CA ARG A 50 17.12 15.48 3.73
C ARG A 50 16.23 16.60 4.25
N ASN A 51 16.58 17.86 3.98
CA ASN A 51 15.75 19.01 4.36
C ASN A 51 14.38 18.99 3.66
N HIS A 52 14.35 18.74 2.35
CA HIS A 52 13.10 18.58 1.62
C HIS A 52 12.25 17.43 2.16
N ALA A 53 12.86 16.27 2.44
CA ALA A 53 12.13 15.09 2.93
C ALA A 53 11.62 15.25 4.37
N TYR A 54 12.49 15.62 5.31
CA TYR A 54 12.18 15.59 6.74
C TYR A 54 11.52 16.86 7.27
N LEU A 55 11.92 18.03 6.78
CA LEU A 55 11.37 19.30 7.29
C LEU A 55 10.16 19.75 6.49
N GLN A 56 10.18 19.56 5.17
CA GLN A 56 9.14 20.08 4.27
C GLN A 56 8.15 19.01 3.82
N GLY A 57 8.45 17.72 4.00
CA GLY A 57 7.65 16.62 3.45
C GLY A 57 7.57 16.62 1.92
N ASN A 58 8.45 17.35 1.24
CA ASN A 58 8.46 17.47 -0.22
C ASN A 58 9.33 16.36 -0.82
N PHE A 59 8.73 15.18 -0.96
CA PHE A 59 9.40 14.00 -1.48
C PHE A 59 9.77 14.11 -2.97
N ALA A 60 9.09 14.95 -3.75
CA ALA A 60 9.42 15.18 -5.15
C ALA A 60 10.73 15.96 -5.29
N ALA A 61 10.89 17.05 -4.54
CA ALA A 61 12.13 17.81 -4.52
C ALA A 61 13.29 16.98 -3.94
N ALA A 62 13.02 16.22 -2.87
CA ALA A 62 14.03 15.32 -2.29
C ALA A 62 14.52 14.27 -3.32
N GLU A 63 13.59 13.63 -4.05
CA GLU A 63 13.92 12.66 -5.10
C GLU A 63 14.84 13.27 -6.18
N GLN A 64 14.57 14.51 -6.61
CA GLN A 64 15.41 15.20 -7.61
C GLN A 64 16.84 15.42 -7.12
N CYS A 65 17.02 15.87 -5.88
CA CYS A 65 18.36 16.02 -5.28
C CYS A 65 19.09 14.68 -5.21
N TYR A 66 18.42 13.60 -4.79
CA TYR A 66 19.03 12.27 -4.77
C TYR A 66 19.36 11.75 -6.18
N GLN A 67 18.54 12.03 -7.19
CA GLN A 67 18.85 11.69 -8.58
C GLN A 67 20.11 12.40 -9.08
N GLN A 68 20.33 13.66 -8.70
CA GLN A 68 21.56 14.39 -9.01
C GLN A 68 22.79 13.74 -8.35
N VAL A 69 22.68 13.28 -7.10
CA VAL A 69 23.74 12.49 -6.45
C VAL A 69 24.03 11.21 -7.24
N LEU A 70 23.00 10.52 -7.74
CA LEU A 70 23.19 9.31 -8.55
C LEU A 70 23.79 9.60 -9.93
N ALA A 71 23.59 10.79 -10.49
CA ALA A 71 24.27 11.21 -11.71
C ALA A 71 25.79 11.36 -11.51
N ILE A 72 26.22 11.84 -10.32
CA ILE A 72 27.64 11.95 -9.94
C ILE A 72 28.20 10.57 -9.52
N LYS A 73 27.44 9.82 -8.72
CA LYS A 73 27.82 8.52 -8.15
C LYS A 73 26.66 7.51 -8.24
N PRO A 74 26.56 6.73 -9.34
CA PRO A 74 25.41 5.86 -9.65
C PRO A 74 25.05 4.80 -8.60
N ASN A 75 25.99 4.48 -7.71
CA ASN A 75 25.85 3.46 -6.67
C ASN A 75 25.99 4.07 -5.26
N HIS A 76 25.58 5.31 -5.07
CA HIS A 76 25.54 5.91 -3.74
C HIS A 76 24.36 5.34 -2.93
N ILE A 77 24.65 4.58 -1.86
CA ILE A 77 23.65 3.84 -1.07
C ILE A 77 22.53 4.76 -0.56
N GLU A 78 22.88 5.88 0.07
CA GLU A 78 21.89 6.80 0.62
C GLU A 78 20.98 7.41 -0.46
N ALA A 79 21.55 7.86 -1.58
CA ALA A 79 20.78 8.41 -2.68
C ALA A 79 19.87 7.36 -3.34
N LEU A 80 20.32 6.12 -3.49
CA LEU A 80 19.46 5.02 -3.94
C LEU A 80 18.26 4.84 -2.98
N ALA A 81 18.51 4.78 -1.67
CA ALA A 81 17.44 4.66 -0.68
C ALA A 81 16.50 5.89 -0.69
N GLY A 82 17.05 7.08 -0.85
CA GLY A 82 16.33 8.35 -0.92
C GLY A 82 15.42 8.46 -2.15
N VAL A 83 15.91 8.09 -3.36
CA VAL A 83 15.07 7.98 -4.56
C VAL A 83 13.97 6.93 -4.35
N GLY A 84 14.32 5.77 -3.78
CA GLY A 84 13.35 4.71 -3.46
C GLY A 84 12.21 5.19 -2.56
N GLN A 85 12.55 5.95 -1.52
CA GLN A 85 11.59 6.55 -0.60
C GLN A 85 10.72 7.61 -1.30
N GLY A 86 11.34 8.52 -2.06
CA GLY A 86 10.63 9.56 -2.80
C GLY A 86 9.58 8.98 -3.75
N LEU A 87 9.98 7.99 -4.55
CA LEU A 87 9.09 7.26 -5.44
C LEU A 87 7.95 6.56 -4.70
N CYS A 88 8.23 5.83 -3.61
CA CYS A 88 7.18 5.14 -2.84
C CYS A 88 6.19 6.10 -2.18
N ARG A 89 6.67 7.24 -1.68
CA ARG A 89 5.84 8.30 -1.08
C ARG A 89 4.97 9.03 -2.10
N ARG A 90 5.46 9.10 -3.34
CA ARG A 90 4.72 9.53 -4.54
C ARG A 90 4.01 8.36 -5.24
N HIS A 91 3.88 7.26 -4.52
CA HIS A 91 3.13 6.08 -4.90
C HIS A 91 3.60 5.26 -6.10
N ARG A 92 4.76 5.61 -6.68
CA ARG A 92 5.51 4.79 -7.64
C ARG A 92 6.26 3.67 -6.93
N ARG A 93 5.52 2.82 -6.21
CA ARG A 93 6.07 1.83 -5.27
C ARG A 93 6.94 0.79 -5.97
N ALA A 94 6.50 0.24 -7.11
CA ALA A 94 7.27 -0.77 -7.83
C ALA A 94 8.66 -0.27 -8.23
N GLU A 95 8.73 0.95 -8.76
CA GLU A 95 10.01 1.59 -9.11
C GLU A 95 10.84 1.87 -7.85
N GLY A 96 10.24 2.44 -6.81
CA GLY A 96 10.93 2.72 -5.55
C GLY A 96 11.52 1.46 -4.89
N ARG A 97 10.81 0.33 -4.97
CA ARG A 97 11.30 -0.98 -4.49
C ARG A 97 12.57 -1.43 -5.20
N GLN A 98 12.71 -1.15 -6.50
CA GLN A 98 13.93 -1.50 -7.25
C GLN A 98 15.13 -0.72 -6.72
N TYR A 99 14.97 0.56 -6.40
CA TYR A 99 16.01 1.39 -5.81
C TYR A 99 16.40 0.92 -4.40
N PHE A 100 15.42 0.59 -3.55
CA PHE A 100 15.71 0.00 -2.24
C PHE A 100 16.45 -1.34 -2.35
N ALA A 101 16.06 -2.21 -3.29
CA ALA A 101 16.74 -3.48 -3.52
C ALA A 101 18.19 -3.28 -3.98
N LYS A 102 18.46 -2.27 -4.83
CA LYS A 102 19.83 -1.90 -5.23
C LYS A 102 20.66 -1.44 -4.03
N ALA A 103 20.12 -0.53 -3.21
CA ALA A 103 20.80 -0.03 -2.00
C ALA A 103 21.14 -1.17 -1.03
N ALA A 104 20.17 -2.05 -0.76
CA ALA A 104 20.34 -3.17 0.15
C ALA A 104 21.38 -4.18 -0.34
N LYS A 105 21.34 -4.55 -1.61
CA LYS A 105 22.34 -5.44 -2.22
C LYS A 105 23.75 -4.87 -2.14
N GLN A 106 23.91 -3.55 -2.20
CA GLN A 106 25.23 -2.93 -2.02
C GLN A 106 25.72 -3.03 -0.57
N MET A 107 24.85 -2.73 0.40
CA MET A 107 25.21 -2.84 1.82
C MET A 107 25.54 -4.28 2.23
N LEU A 108 24.79 -5.25 1.71
CA LEU A 108 24.97 -6.68 2.02
C LEU A 108 26.26 -7.29 1.44
N ARG A 109 26.98 -6.61 0.54
CA ARG A 109 28.28 -7.11 0.02
C ARG A 109 29.39 -7.06 1.06
N ARG A 110 29.39 -6.01 1.90
CA ARG A 110 30.39 -5.76 2.96
C ARG A 110 29.70 -5.11 4.16
N PRO A 111 28.73 -5.80 4.79
CA PRO A 111 27.92 -5.22 5.85
C PRO A 111 28.76 -4.75 7.03
N GLU A 112 29.91 -5.38 7.30
CA GLU A 112 30.86 -5.00 8.34
C GLU A 112 31.52 -3.63 8.12
N LYS A 113 31.47 -3.09 6.90
CA LYS A 113 31.99 -1.75 6.56
C LYS A 113 30.91 -0.68 6.57
N ILE A 114 29.66 -1.05 6.80
CA ILE A 114 28.53 -0.13 6.85
C ILE A 114 28.12 0.02 8.30
N GLU A 115 27.91 1.25 8.73
CA GLU A 115 27.45 1.53 10.09
C GLU A 115 26.12 0.82 10.39
N GLY A 116 26.04 0.15 11.54
CA GLY A 116 24.86 -0.58 11.99
C GLY A 116 23.58 0.24 11.95
N ARG A 117 23.66 1.54 12.24
CA ARG A 117 22.51 2.46 12.19
C ARG A 117 21.95 2.62 10.77
N LEU A 118 22.80 2.76 9.76
CA LEU A 118 22.37 2.87 8.38
C LEU A 118 21.75 1.55 7.89
N LEU A 119 22.30 0.40 8.31
CA LEU A 119 21.72 -0.92 8.06
C LEU A 119 20.30 -1.01 8.62
N LEU A 120 20.09 -0.53 9.85
CA LEU A 120 18.79 -0.49 10.51
C LEU A 120 17.81 0.44 9.77
N GLU A 121 18.22 1.66 9.44
CA GLU A 121 17.37 2.63 8.75
C GLU A 121 16.86 2.09 7.40
N LEU A 122 17.73 1.46 6.60
CA LEU A 122 17.30 0.83 5.35
C LEU A 122 16.43 -0.41 5.58
N ALA A 123 16.70 -1.20 6.64
CA ALA A 123 15.85 -2.34 7.00
C ALA A 123 14.43 -1.89 7.34
N GLU A 124 14.26 -0.79 8.06
CA GLU A 124 12.95 -0.20 8.38
C GLU A 124 12.23 0.33 7.14
N GLN A 125 12.96 0.99 6.22
CA GLN A 125 12.38 1.43 4.93
C GLN A 125 11.94 0.24 4.08
N LEU A 126 12.75 -0.82 3.99
CA LEU A 126 12.40 -2.04 3.27
C LEU A 126 11.24 -2.78 3.93
N GLN A 127 11.17 -2.80 5.26
CA GLN A 127 10.02 -3.35 5.96
C GLN A 127 8.75 -2.60 5.56
N MET A 128 8.79 -1.28 5.49
CA MET A 128 7.63 -0.47 5.12
C MET A 128 7.26 -0.58 3.63
N TRP A 129 8.25 -0.51 2.73
CA TRP A 129 8.03 -0.28 1.31
C TRP A 129 8.46 -1.42 0.40
N GLY A 130 9.36 -2.29 0.84
CA GLY A 130 10.12 -3.18 -0.02
C GLY A 130 10.11 -4.65 0.37
N ASP A 131 11.20 -5.31 0.02
CA ASP A 131 11.40 -6.75 0.16
C ASP A 131 11.72 -7.10 1.63
N LEU A 132 10.86 -7.93 2.23
CA LEU A 132 10.99 -8.34 3.63
C LEU A 132 12.18 -9.25 3.89
N ASP A 133 12.59 -10.06 2.91
CA ASP A 133 13.77 -10.91 3.04
C ASP A 133 15.05 -10.07 3.05
N LEU A 134 15.12 -9.04 2.19
CA LEU A 134 16.22 -8.06 2.23
C LEU A 134 16.19 -7.26 3.55
N ALA A 135 15.00 -6.86 4.02
CA ALA A 135 14.86 -6.18 5.30
C ALA A 135 15.38 -7.05 6.46
N LEU A 136 15.05 -8.34 6.48
CA LEU A 136 15.52 -9.28 7.50
C LEU A 136 17.05 -9.47 7.44
N GLN A 137 17.63 -9.56 6.26
CA GLN A 137 19.09 -9.68 6.10
C GLN A 137 19.82 -8.45 6.65
N LEU A 138 19.35 -7.24 6.33
CA LEU A 138 19.91 -6.01 6.86
C LEU A 138 19.69 -5.88 8.38
N ALA A 139 18.50 -6.24 8.88
CA ALA A 139 18.22 -6.23 10.32
C ALA A 139 19.14 -7.20 11.09
N ARG A 140 19.41 -8.40 10.55
CA ARG A 140 20.39 -9.34 11.12
C ARG A 140 21.80 -8.76 11.14
N ALA A 141 22.21 -8.06 10.07
CA ALA A 141 23.50 -7.38 10.01
C ALA A 141 23.59 -6.25 11.04
N ALA A 142 22.54 -5.45 11.20
CA ALA A 142 22.44 -4.39 12.21
C ALA A 142 22.54 -4.96 13.63
N VAL A 143 21.80 -6.04 13.94
CA VAL A 143 21.86 -6.73 15.25
C VAL A 143 23.25 -7.31 15.52
N LYS A 144 23.96 -7.81 14.50
CA LYS A 144 25.34 -8.31 14.68
C LYS A 144 26.30 -7.21 15.14
N GLN A 145 26.13 -5.99 14.64
CA GLN A 145 26.97 -4.85 15.03
C GLN A 145 26.50 -4.16 16.31
N MET A 146 25.18 -4.14 16.54
CA MET A 146 24.55 -3.44 17.65
C MET A 146 23.66 -4.42 18.44
N PRO A 147 24.26 -5.46 19.09
CA PRO A 147 23.50 -6.56 19.68
C PRO A 147 22.62 -6.15 20.85
N GLU A 148 22.92 -5.05 21.53
CA GLU A 148 22.13 -4.54 22.66
C GLU A 148 21.19 -3.39 22.27
N GLN A 149 21.17 -2.98 21.00
CA GLN A 149 20.28 -1.91 20.52
C GLN A 149 18.84 -2.44 20.37
N PRO A 150 17.87 -1.96 21.17
CA PRO A 150 16.51 -2.52 21.15
C PRO A 150 15.80 -2.35 19.81
N ALA A 151 15.99 -1.20 19.14
CA ALA A 151 15.41 -0.92 17.84
C ALA A 151 15.84 -1.94 16.75
N ALA A 152 17.12 -2.34 16.75
CA ALA A 152 17.62 -3.32 15.79
C ALA A 152 17.01 -4.71 16.00
N GLN A 153 16.92 -5.15 17.26
CA GLN A 153 16.29 -6.42 17.60
C GLN A 153 14.77 -6.40 17.31
N PHE A 154 14.08 -5.31 17.62
CA PHE A 154 12.66 -5.15 17.30
C PHE A 154 12.41 -5.21 15.80
N CYS A 155 13.22 -4.49 15.00
CA CYS A 155 13.12 -4.53 13.54
C CYS A 155 13.30 -5.96 12.99
N MET A 156 14.30 -6.70 13.50
CA MET A 156 14.49 -8.11 13.16
C MET A 156 13.28 -8.98 13.54
N ALA A 157 12.75 -8.83 14.76
CA ALA A 157 11.58 -9.58 15.22
C ALA A 157 10.33 -9.28 14.37
N ALA A 158 10.10 -8.02 14.02
CA ALA A 158 9.00 -7.59 13.17
C ALA A 158 9.12 -8.15 11.74
N CYS A 159 10.33 -8.19 11.16
CA CYS A 159 10.56 -8.87 9.87
C CYS A 159 10.28 -10.37 9.96
N LEU A 160 10.78 -11.05 11.01
CA LEU A 160 10.55 -12.49 11.22
C LEU A 160 9.06 -12.81 11.38
N HIS A 161 8.32 -12.00 12.14
CA HIS A 161 6.87 -12.15 12.28
C HIS A 161 6.17 -12.05 10.92
N ARG A 162 6.50 -11.04 10.10
CA ARG A 162 5.89 -10.87 8.78
C ARG A 162 6.27 -11.99 7.80
N LEU A 163 7.46 -12.56 7.92
CA LEU A 163 7.89 -13.73 7.16
C LEU A 163 7.38 -15.07 7.74
N ASN A 164 6.44 -15.02 8.69
CA ASN A 164 5.85 -16.20 9.33
C ASN A 164 6.86 -17.10 10.07
N HIS A 165 7.96 -16.52 10.58
CA HIS A 165 8.96 -17.19 11.40
C HIS A 165 8.72 -16.92 12.90
N ALA A 166 7.55 -17.31 13.39
CA ALA A 166 7.07 -16.94 14.73
C ALA A 166 8.01 -17.36 15.87
N ASP A 167 8.56 -18.58 15.85
CA ASP A 167 9.44 -19.04 16.93
C ASP A 167 10.76 -18.25 17.01
N GLN A 168 11.33 -17.88 15.85
CA GLN A 168 12.51 -17.02 15.81
C GLN A 168 12.17 -15.61 16.30
N ALA A 169 11.01 -15.07 15.91
CA ALA A 169 10.56 -13.75 16.35
C ALA A 169 10.40 -13.71 17.88
N ILE A 170 9.76 -14.73 18.48
CA ILE A 170 9.62 -14.86 19.94
C ILE A 170 10.99 -14.90 20.63
N ALA A 171 11.95 -15.67 20.09
CA ALA A 171 13.28 -15.79 20.67
C ALA A 171 14.04 -14.44 20.68
N VAL A 172 13.95 -13.67 19.58
CA VAL A 172 14.56 -12.33 19.49
C VAL A 172 13.87 -11.36 20.44
N LEU A 173 12.53 -11.33 20.42
CA LEU A 173 11.74 -10.39 21.21
C LEU A 173 11.87 -10.65 22.72
N SER A 174 12.05 -11.91 23.12
CA SER A 174 12.35 -12.30 24.50
C SER A 174 13.68 -11.74 25.00
N LYS A 175 14.67 -11.51 24.11
CA LYS A 175 15.93 -10.85 24.48
C LYS A 175 15.70 -9.36 24.68
N VAL A 176 15.00 -8.71 23.76
CA VAL A 176 14.72 -7.27 23.83
C VAL A 176 13.88 -6.93 25.08
N LEU A 177 12.89 -7.75 25.42
CA LEU A 177 12.05 -7.55 26.59
C LEU A 177 12.78 -7.76 27.92
N LYS A 178 14.00 -8.34 27.93
CA LYS A 178 14.86 -8.31 29.13
C LYS A 178 15.52 -6.95 29.33
N LEU A 179 15.76 -6.21 28.24
CA LEU A 179 16.37 -4.88 28.26
C LEU A 179 15.32 -3.79 28.50
N ILE A 180 14.18 -3.91 27.82
CA ILE A 180 13.08 -2.94 27.86
C ILE A 180 11.75 -3.64 28.22
N PRO A 181 11.58 -4.06 29.49
CA PRO A 181 10.46 -4.92 29.89
C PRO A 181 9.08 -4.27 29.78
N ASP A 182 8.98 -2.94 29.79
CA ASP A 182 7.69 -2.23 29.72
C ASP A 182 7.46 -1.54 28.36
N ASP A 183 8.29 -1.81 27.35
CA ASP A 183 8.10 -1.21 26.01
C ASP A 183 6.81 -1.71 25.36
N ALA A 184 5.88 -0.78 25.10
CA ALA A 184 4.54 -1.09 24.60
C ALA A 184 4.56 -1.77 23.22
N GLY A 185 5.49 -1.37 22.34
CA GLY A 185 5.59 -1.94 20.99
C GLY A 185 6.07 -3.39 21.02
N CYS A 186 7.12 -3.67 21.79
CA CYS A 186 7.66 -5.01 21.98
C CYS A 186 6.64 -5.93 22.68
N GLN A 187 5.97 -5.42 23.71
CA GLN A 187 4.93 -6.17 24.42
C GLN A 187 3.75 -6.49 23.51
N THR A 188 3.31 -5.54 22.69
CA THR A 188 2.21 -5.74 21.74
C THR A 188 2.59 -6.76 20.67
N LEU A 189 3.80 -6.69 20.10
CA LEU A 189 4.26 -7.68 19.12
C LEU A 189 4.39 -9.08 19.73
N MET A 190 4.82 -9.20 20.98
CA MET A 190 4.87 -10.48 21.68
C MET A 190 3.47 -11.06 21.88
N ALA A 191 2.48 -10.23 22.23
CA ALA A 191 1.10 -10.68 22.37
C ALA A 191 0.49 -11.16 21.04
N ILE A 192 0.84 -10.53 19.92
CA ILE A 192 0.44 -11.00 18.57
C ILE A 192 1.01 -12.40 18.32
N LEU A 193 2.30 -12.60 18.57
CA LEU A 193 2.94 -13.92 18.40
C LEU A 193 2.36 -14.98 19.35
N GLU A 194 2.03 -14.61 20.59
CA GLU A 194 1.32 -15.48 21.54
C GLU A 194 -0.08 -15.84 21.04
N PHE A 195 -0.82 -14.88 20.47
CA PHE A 195 -2.13 -15.11 19.85
C PHE A 195 -2.04 -16.10 18.69
N ASP A 196 -1.06 -15.93 17.79
CA ASP A 196 -0.81 -16.84 16.66
C ASP A 196 -0.49 -18.27 17.13
N LYS A 197 0.23 -18.39 18.27
CA LYS A 197 0.50 -19.66 18.95
C LYS A 197 -0.67 -20.16 19.81
N LYS A 198 -1.85 -19.56 19.69
CA LYS A 198 -3.09 -19.88 20.42
C LYS A 198 -2.97 -19.72 21.95
N GLN A 199 -2.01 -18.94 22.43
CA GLN A 199 -1.78 -18.65 23.85
C GLN A 199 -2.63 -17.44 24.30
N TYR A 200 -3.94 -17.51 24.09
CA TYR A 200 -4.85 -16.37 24.23
C TYR A 200 -4.84 -15.73 25.62
N VAL A 201 -4.70 -16.52 26.68
CA VAL A 201 -4.63 -16.01 28.07
C VAL A 201 -3.38 -15.17 28.31
N ARG A 202 -2.22 -15.58 27.76
CA ARG A 202 -0.97 -14.83 27.88
C ARG A 202 -1.03 -13.53 27.09
N ALA A 203 -1.51 -13.61 25.85
CA ALA A 203 -1.71 -12.45 25.00
C ALA A 203 -2.64 -11.43 25.67
N GLN A 204 -3.75 -11.89 26.26
CA GLN A 204 -4.67 -11.05 27.03
C GLN A 204 -3.96 -10.32 28.18
N GLN A 205 -3.32 -11.07 29.10
CA GLN A 205 -2.66 -10.50 30.27
C GLN A 205 -1.59 -9.47 29.88
N ARG A 206 -0.87 -9.74 28.79
CA ARG A 206 0.16 -8.83 28.26
C ARG A 206 -0.46 -7.55 27.72
N LEU A 207 -1.49 -7.65 26.88
CA LEU A 207 -2.15 -6.50 26.28
C LEU A 207 -2.91 -5.66 27.30
N GLU A 208 -3.57 -6.27 28.29
CA GLU A 208 -4.21 -5.55 29.40
C GLU A 208 -3.20 -4.68 30.16
N ARG A 209 -1.98 -5.18 30.39
CA ARG A 209 -0.90 -4.39 31.02
C ARG A 209 -0.46 -3.23 30.14
N VAL A 210 -0.30 -3.45 28.83
CA VAL A 210 0.03 -2.39 27.87
C VAL A 210 -1.06 -1.32 27.86
N VAL A 211 -2.33 -1.73 27.78
CA VAL A 211 -3.49 -0.81 27.76
C VAL A 211 -3.61 0.00 29.06
N ALA A 212 -3.16 -0.55 30.19
CA ALA A 212 -3.18 0.13 31.48
C ALA A 212 -2.01 1.12 31.68
N ARG A 213 -0.89 0.97 30.97
CA ARG A 213 0.36 1.71 31.24
C ARG A 213 0.86 2.57 30.08
N ALA A 214 0.54 2.23 28.83
CA ALA A 214 1.08 2.89 27.66
C ALA A 214 0.61 4.36 27.60
N THR A 215 1.58 5.27 27.49
CA THR A 215 1.36 6.71 27.33
C THR A 215 1.41 7.15 25.86
N ASP A 216 2.13 6.42 25.01
CA ASP A 216 2.13 6.65 23.57
C ASP A 216 0.79 6.25 22.96
N LEU A 217 0.08 7.22 22.39
CA LEU A 217 -1.27 7.03 21.84
C LEU A 217 -1.31 6.00 20.71
N LYS A 218 -0.26 5.93 19.89
CA LYS A 218 -0.19 5.03 18.75
C LYS A 218 -0.03 3.58 19.19
N GLN A 219 0.87 3.33 20.14
CA GLN A 219 1.04 2.01 20.76
C GLN A 219 -0.20 1.60 21.57
N LEU A 220 -0.80 2.54 22.31
CA LEU A 220 -2.03 2.27 23.06
C LEU A 220 -3.19 1.90 22.14
N ALA A 221 -3.38 2.63 21.04
CA ALA A 221 -4.40 2.32 20.04
C ALA A 221 -4.18 0.94 19.42
N ARG A 222 -2.94 0.62 19.06
CA ARG A 222 -2.59 -0.70 18.53
C ARG A 222 -2.87 -1.82 19.53
N ALA A 223 -2.49 -1.64 20.79
CA ALA A 223 -2.73 -2.62 21.85
C ALA A 223 -4.23 -2.84 22.10
N CYS A 224 -5.04 -1.77 22.09
CA CYS A 224 -6.50 -1.90 22.18
C CYS A 224 -7.06 -2.73 21.03
N LEU A 225 -6.62 -2.48 19.79
CA LEU A 225 -7.08 -3.24 18.63
C LEU A 225 -6.70 -4.73 18.72
N GLU A 226 -5.47 -5.05 19.14
CA GLU A 226 -5.08 -6.46 19.31
C GLU A 226 -5.81 -7.12 20.48
N LEU A 227 -6.06 -6.39 21.58
CA LEU A 227 -6.83 -6.90 22.72
C LEU A 227 -8.29 -7.20 22.32
N ALA A 228 -8.87 -6.39 21.45
CA ALA A 228 -10.19 -6.65 20.90
C ALA A 228 -10.25 -7.99 20.15
N LYS A 229 -9.22 -8.34 19.37
CA LYS A 229 -9.13 -9.64 18.69
C LYS A 229 -9.00 -10.81 19.67
N VAL A 230 -8.25 -10.61 20.75
CA VAL A 230 -8.14 -11.62 21.83
C VAL A 230 -9.51 -11.85 22.48
N TYR A 231 -10.22 -10.79 22.85
CA TYR A 231 -11.55 -10.88 23.44
C TYR A 231 -12.59 -11.48 22.49
N ASP A 232 -12.57 -11.10 21.21
CA ASP A 232 -13.41 -11.72 20.19
C ASP A 232 -13.16 -13.23 20.08
N LYS A 233 -11.89 -13.65 20.08
CA LYS A 233 -11.54 -15.08 20.06
C LYS A 233 -12.02 -15.84 21.30
N GLN A 234 -12.14 -15.14 22.43
CA GLN A 234 -12.70 -15.65 23.69
C GLN A 234 -14.23 -15.50 23.76
N GLN A 235 -14.90 -15.05 22.70
CA GLN A 235 -16.35 -14.77 22.66
C GLN A 235 -16.82 -13.68 23.63
N ARG A 236 -15.90 -12.82 24.10
CA ARG A 236 -16.19 -11.66 24.95
C ARG A 236 -16.51 -10.46 24.06
N HIS A 237 -17.63 -10.53 23.34
CA HIS A 237 -17.94 -9.58 22.26
C HIS A 237 -18.15 -8.14 22.74
N ALA A 238 -18.77 -7.93 23.91
CA ALA A 238 -18.93 -6.61 24.51
C ALA A 238 -17.57 -5.97 24.86
N ASP A 239 -16.66 -6.74 25.46
CA ASP A 239 -15.31 -6.26 25.79
C ASP A 239 -14.50 -5.99 24.51
N ALA A 240 -14.63 -6.86 23.51
CA ALA A 240 -14.01 -6.67 22.20
C ALA A 240 -14.48 -5.34 21.58
N PHE A 241 -15.79 -5.09 21.53
CA PHE A 241 -16.34 -3.86 20.98
C PHE A 241 -15.86 -2.62 21.73
N LYS A 242 -15.80 -2.67 23.06
CA LYS A 242 -15.23 -1.59 23.88
C LYS A 242 -13.79 -1.26 23.48
N MET A 243 -12.97 -2.27 23.23
CA MET A 243 -11.58 -2.09 22.80
C MET A 243 -11.47 -1.61 21.34
N LEU A 244 -12.35 -2.05 20.44
CA LEU A 244 -12.43 -1.53 19.07
C LEU A 244 -12.74 -0.02 19.07
N SER A 245 -13.77 0.39 19.82
CA SER A 245 -14.16 1.80 19.95
C SER A 245 -13.03 2.65 20.53
N LYS A 246 -12.41 2.19 21.62
CA LYS A 246 -11.26 2.87 22.21
C LYS A 246 -10.07 3.00 21.23
N ALA A 247 -9.77 1.95 20.47
CA ALA A 247 -8.70 1.98 19.47
C ALA A 247 -8.98 3.02 18.37
N GLY A 248 -10.23 3.12 17.92
CA GLY A 248 -10.68 4.13 16.95
C GLY A 248 -10.57 5.55 17.48
N GLU A 249 -11.09 5.81 18.68
CA GLU A 249 -11.03 7.11 19.38
C GLU A 249 -9.59 7.60 19.62
N LEU A 250 -8.66 6.69 19.90
CA LEU A 250 -7.25 7.04 20.06
C LEU A 250 -6.60 7.36 18.71
N GLN A 251 -6.95 6.63 17.64
CA GLN A 251 -6.41 6.88 16.30
C GLN A 251 -6.85 8.23 15.73
N THR A 252 -8.07 8.69 16.00
CA THR A 252 -8.53 10.02 15.57
C THR A 252 -7.75 11.16 16.24
N GLN A 253 -7.10 10.90 17.37
CA GLN A 253 -6.28 11.90 18.08
C GLN A 253 -4.86 12.03 17.53
N LEU A 254 -4.41 11.09 16.69
CA LEU A 254 -3.05 11.11 16.13
C LEU A 254 -2.88 12.28 15.15
N PRO A 255 -1.72 12.98 15.14
CA PRO A 255 -1.45 14.09 14.23
C PRO A 255 -1.62 13.73 12.75
N GLU A 256 -1.18 12.53 12.35
CA GLU A 256 -1.33 12.05 10.97
C GLU A 256 -2.80 11.87 10.57
N THR A 257 -3.68 11.52 11.50
CA THR A 257 -5.11 11.33 11.24
C THR A 257 -5.84 12.66 11.19
N ARG A 258 -5.53 13.59 12.10
CA ARG A 258 -6.17 14.93 12.15
C ARG A 258 -5.92 15.78 10.90
N ARG A 259 -4.85 15.49 10.16
CA ARG A 259 -4.50 16.17 8.91
C ARG A 259 -5.30 15.68 7.70
N VAL A 260 -6.02 14.56 7.84
CA VAL A 260 -6.82 13.99 6.75
C VAL A 260 -8.22 14.61 6.76
N ASP A 261 -8.65 15.13 5.62
CA ASP A 261 -10.02 15.56 5.42
C ASP A 261 -10.97 14.36 5.38
N GLY A 262 -11.84 14.26 6.40
CA GLY A 262 -12.85 13.21 6.51
C GLY A 262 -14.04 13.39 5.57
N ASP A 263 -14.28 14.60 5.07
CA ASP A 263 -15.40 14.89 4.18
C ASP A 263 -15.04 14.72 2.71
N TYR A 264 -13.75 14.61 2.39
CA TYR A 264 -13.23 14.44 1.03
C TYR A 264 -13.99 13.37 0.22
N ILE A 265 -14.17 12.17 0.77
CA ILE A 265 -14.89 11.09 0.06
C ILE A 265 -16.36 11.41 -0.14
N PHE A 266 -17.03 12.01 0.84
CA PHE A 266 -18.45 12.32 0.73
C PHE A 266 -18.69 13.41 -0.32
N ASN A 267 -17.85 14.44 -0.33
CA ASN A 267 -17.86 15.50 -1.33
C ASN A 267 -17.59 14.95 -2.73
N LYS A 268 -16.59 14.07 -2.86
CA LYS A 268 -16.25 13.40 -4.12
C LYS A 268 -17.40 12.54 -4.64
N ILE A 269 -18.03 11.73 -3.79
CA ILE A 269 -19.18 10.90 -4.15
C ILE A 269 -20.37 11.75 -4.57
N ALA A 270 -20.68 12.82 -3.83
CA ALA A 270 -21.77 13.74 -4.18
C ALA A 270 -21.55 14.38 -5.56
N LEU A 271 -20.32 14.85 -5.83
CA LEU A 271 -19.92 15.36 -7.14
C LEU A 271 -20.12 14.31 -8.24
N TYR A 272 -19.75 13.04 -7.99
CA TYR A 272 -19.82 11.99 -9.01
C TYR A 272 -21.24 11.55 -9.32
N LYS A 273 -22.11 11.46 -8.31
CA LYS A 273 -23.54 11.19 -8.51
C LYS A 273 -24.19 12.22 -9.43
N GLN A 274 -23.81 13.49 -9.31
CA GLN A 274 -24.36 14.58 -10.13
C GLN A 274 -23.64 14.70 -11.48
N GLY A 275 -22.32 14.50 -11.49
CA GLY A 275 -21.46 14.77 -12.62
C GLY A 275 -21.48 13.69 -13.70
N TYR A 276 -21.74 12.43 -13.37
CA TYR A 276 -21.84 11.34 -14.33
C TYR A 276 -23.29 11.15 -14.83
N ASP A 277 -23.67 11.95 -15.83
CA ASP A 277 -24.94 11.80 -16.55
C ASP A 277 -24.85 10.73 -17.66
N ASP A 278 -26.00 10.37 -18.26
CA ASP A 278 -26.06 9.35 -19.32
C ASP A 278 -25.29 9.75 -20.58
N ASN A 279 -25.26 11.05 -20.90
CA ASN A 279 -24.54 11.57 -22.06
C ASN A 279 -23.05 11.37 -21.90
N LEU A 280 -22.50 11.59 -20.70
CA LEU A 280 -21.10 11.38 -20.40
C LEU A 280 -20.75 9.90 -20.34
N LEU A 281 -21.54 9.10 -19.59
CA LEU A 281 -21.28 7.67 -19.42
C LEU A 281 -21.32 6.88 -20.73
N LYS A 282 -22.16 7.30 -21.68
CA LYS A 282 -22.35 6.67 -23.00
C LYS A 282 -21.69 7.46 -24.12
N ARG A 283 -20.79 8.40 -23.80
CA ARG A 283 -20.19 9.32 -24.77
C ARG A 283 -19.38 8.61 -25.85
N TRP A 284 -18.66 7.56 -25.46
CA TRP A 284 -17.84 6.75 -26.37
C TRP A 284 -18.22 5.28 -26.22
N SER A 285 -18.33 4.62 -27.36
CA SER A 285 -18.54 3.18 -27.49
C SER A 285 -17.22 2.45 -27.72
N VAL A 286 -17.25 1.13 -27.62
CA VAL A 286 -16.13 0.26 -27.98
C VAL A 286 -15.68 0.52 -29.43
N ALA A 287 -16.64 0.74 -30.34
CA ALA A 287 -16.35 0.98 -31.75
C ALA A 287 -15.69 2.35 -32.01
N ASP A 288 -15.96 3.37 -31.18
CA ASP A 288 -15.32 4.68 -31.32
C ASP A 288 -13.82 4.60 -31.01
N PHE A 289 -13.44 3.86 -29.96
CA PHE A 289 -12.03 3.74 -29.59
C PHE A 289 -11.22 2.99 -30.64
N ALA A 290 -11.71 1.85 -31.14
CA ALA A 290 -11.08 1.05 -32.20
C ALA A 290 -9.57 0.85 -32.00
N ASP A 291 -9.13 0.64 -30.76
CA ASP A 291 -7.75 0.34 -30.40
C ASP A 291 -7.54 -1.15 -30.10
N ASP A 292 -6.30 -1.63 -30.21
CA ASP A 292 -5.92 -3.03 -29.98
C ASP A 292 -5.54 -3.28 -28.50
N LEU A 293 -6.06 -2.47 -27.57
CA LEU A 293 -5.75 -2.61 -26.15
C LEU A 293 -6.49 -3.83 -25.56
N PRO A 294 -5.89 -4.54 -24.59
CA PRO A 294 -6.60 -5.63 -23.92
C PRO A 294 -7.85 -5.11 -23.19
N VAL A 295 -8.87 -5.97 -23.05
CA VAL A 295 -10.06 -5.65 -22.25
C VAL A 295 -9.70 -5.70 -20.76
N PRO A 296 -9.79 -4.57 -20.03
CA PRO A 296 -9.47 -4.54 -18.60
C PRO A 296 -10.59 -5.16 -17.76
N VAL A 297 -10.20 -5.84 -16.69
CA VAL A 297 -11.14 -6.33 -15.67
C VAL A 297 -10.89 -5.58 -14.37
N PHE A 298 -11.95 -5.12 -13.72
CA PHE A 298 -11.88 -4.43 -12.43
C PHE A 298 -12.56 -5.27 -11.35
N LEU A 299 -11.82 -5.63 -10.30
CA LEU A 299 -12.36 -6.24 -9.09
C LEU A 299 -12.44 -5.16 -8.00
N MET A 300 -13.67 -4.79 -7.63
CA MET A 300 -13.95 -3.71 -6.70
C MET A 300 -15.15 -4.01 -5.82
N GLY A 301 -15.46 -3.12 -4.88
CA GLY A 301 -16.58 -3.27 -3.95
C GLY A 301 -16.49 -2.25 -2.83
N PHE A 302 -16.49 -2.74 -1.60
CA PHE A 302 -16.08 -1.96 -0.44
C PHE A 302 -14.92 -2.67 0.27
N LEU A 303 -14.21 -1.95 1.13
CA LEU A 303 -13.21 -2.58 1.98
C LEU A 303 -13.85 -3.72 2.78
N ARG A 304 -13.16 -4.85 2.88
CA ARG A 304 -13.62 -6.05 3.62
C ARG A 304 -14.83 -6.79 3.03
N SER A 305 -15.26 -6.47 1.80
CA SER A 305 -16.32 -7.23 1.11
C SER A 305 -15.86 -8.57 0.51
N GLY A 306 -14.57 -8.92 0.66
CA GLY A 306 -14.03 -10.19 0.15
C GLY A 306 -13.17 -10.06 -1.11
N THR A 307 -12.91 -8.84 -1.59
CA THR A 307 -12.09 -8.60 -2.80
C THR A 307 -10.72 -9.27 -2.78
N THR A 308 -10.02 -9.29 -1.65
CA THR A 308 -8.72 -9.99 -1.53
C THR A 308 -8.86 -11.52 -1.68
N LEU A 309 -9.92 -12.11 -1.13
CA LEU A 309 -10.15 -13.55 -1.28
C LEU A 309 -10.45 -13.88 -2.74
N THR A 310 -11.35 -13.10 -3.36
CA THR A 310 -11.68 -13.22 -4.78
C THR A 310 -10.46 -13.06 -5.66
N GLU A 311 -9.58 -12.11 -5.37
CA GLU A 311 -8.29 -11.91 -6.04
C GLU A 311 -7.43 -13.17 -6.01
N GLN A 312 -7.25 -13.78 -4.82
CA GLN A 312 -6.42 -14.99 -4.69
C GLN A 312 -7.03 -16.20 -5.43
N ILE A 313 -8.36 -16.31 -5.43
CA ILE A 313 -9.06 -17.37 -6.17
C ILE A 313 -8.88 -17.17 -7.68
N LEU A 314 -9.01 -15.94 -8.17
CA LEU A 314 -8.78 -15.59 -9.57
C LEU A 314 -7.32 -15.85 -9.98
N ALA A 315 -6.35 -15.48 -9.14
CA ALA A 315 -4.92 -15.69 -9.38
C ALA A 315 -4.52 -17.18 -9.46
N ALA A 316 -5.37 -18.10 -9.00
CA ALA A 316 -5.15 -19.53 -9.18
C ALA A 316 -5.38 -19.99 -10.63
N HIS A 317 -6.09 -19.22 -11.45
CA HIS A 317 -6.30 -19.52 -12.86
C HIS A 317 -5.04 -19.22 -13.71
N PRO A 318 -4.56 -20.14 -14.56
CA PRO A 318 -3.28 -19.97 -15.27
C PRO A 318 -3.24 -18.77 -16.24
N GLN A 319 -4.40 -18.41 -16.81
CA GLN A 319 -4.54 -17.29 -17.75
C GLN A 319 -4.94 -15.95 -17.10
N VAL A 320 -5.03 -15.89 -15.77
CA VAL A 320 -5.36 -14.66 -15.05
C VAL A 320 -4.10 -14.11 -14.39
N LEU A 321 -3.98 -12.78 -14.41
CA LEU A 321 -3.02 -12.04 -13.59
C LEU A 321 -3.82 -11.01 -12.78
N THR A 322 -3.68 -11.02 -11.47
CA THR A 322 -4.35 -10.03 -10.60
C THR A 322 -3.33 -9.00 -10.11
N SER A 323 -3.78 -7.76 -9.93
CA SER A 323 -3.05 -6.79 -9.12
C SER A 323 -3.42 -6.94 -7.65
N ASP A 324 -2.52 -6.54 -6.76
CA ASP A 324 -2.88 -6.15 -5.40
C ASP A 324 -3.47 -4.72 -5.41
N GLU A 325 -3.63 -4.10 -4.23
CA GLU A 325 -4.06 -2.69 -4.16
C GLU A 325 -2.96 -1.80 -4.78
N ASN A 326 -3.29 -1.14 -5.90
CA ASN A 326 -2.40 -0.24 -6.63
C ASN A 326 -3.05 1.13 -6.85
N GLN A 327 -2.45 1.97 -7.68
CA GLN A 327 -2.89 3.34 -7.94
C GLN A 327 -3.14 3.66 -9.41
N LEU A 328 -3.26 2.65 -10.27
CA LEU A 328 -3.37 2.86 -11.71
C LEU A 328 -4.49 3.85 -12.08
N ILE A 329 -5.65 3.75 -11.43
CA ILE A 329 -6.77 4.68 -11.67
C ILE A 329 -6.51 6.07 -11.08
N GLU A 330 -5.87 6.18 -9.92
CA GLU A 330 -5.46 7.47 -9.35
C GLU A 330 -4.44 8.19 -10.26
N GLU A 331 -3.53 7.44 -10.87
CA GLU A 331 -2.57 7.97 -11.85
C GLU A 331 -3.27 8.42 -13.15
N VAL A 332 -4.26 7.67 -13.64
CA VAL A 332 -5.09 8.09 -14.79
C VAL A 332 -5.86 9.38 -14.47
N LEU A 333 -6.39 9.52 -13.25
CA LEU A 333 -7.05 10.75 -12.80
C LEU A 333 -6.09 11.94 -12.73
N ALA A 334 -4.86 11.72 -12.26
CA ALA A 334 -3.82 12.75 -12.24
C ALA A 334 -3.42 13.17 -13.66
N GLU A 335 -3.28 12.22 -14.58
CA GLU A 335 -2.99 12.49 -15.99
C GLU A 335 -4.14 13.24 -16.66
N LEU A 336 -5.40 12.86 -16.39
CA LEU A 336 -6.59 13.59 -16.86
C LEU A 336 -6.56 15.05 -16.39
N ALA A 337 -6.26 15.28 -15.12
CA ALA A 337 -6.18 16.63 -14.56
C ALA A 337 -5.02 17.43 -15.16
N ALA A 338 -3.88 16.79 -15.44
CA ALA A 338 -2.74 17.41 -16.09
C ALA A 338 -3.03 17.79 -17.55
N MET A 339 -3.71 16.91 -18.31
CA MET A 339 -4.08 17.15 -19.70
C MET A 339 -5.11 18.28 -19.86
N THR A 340 -6.03 18.43 -18.91
CA THR A 340 -7.17 19.35 -19.01
C THR A 340 -7.00 20.63 -18.20
N GLY A 341 -6.12 20.64 -17.20
CA GLY A 341 -6.02 21.70 -16.20
C GLY A 341 -7.15 21.68 -15.16
N ILE A 342 -8.14 20.79 -15.27
CA ILE A 342 -9.30 20.71 -14.38
C ILE A 342 -8.98 19.77 -13.22
N GLN A 343 -8.79 20.36 -12.03
CA GLN A 343 -8.45 19.62 -10.82
C GLN A 343 -9.70 19.15 -10.07
N GLN A 344 -9.63 17.95 -9.49
CA GLN A 344 -10.66 17.38 -8.59
C GLN A 344 -12.10 17.30 -9.16
N ASN A 345 -12.31 17.54 -10.45
CA ASN A 345 -13.59 17.35 -11.14
C ASN A 345 -13.49 16.47 -12.41
N PRO A 346 -13.23 15.15 -12.27
CA PRO A 346 -13.13 14.24 -13.40
C PRO A 346 -14.33 14.21 -14.36
N PRO A 347 -15.60 14.30 -13.91
CA PRO A 347 -16.72 14.41 -14.85
C PRO A 347 -16.64 15.61 -15.79
N GLU A 348 -16.22 16.78 -15.29
CA GLU A 348 -16.02 17.98 -16.11
C GLU A 348 -14.79 17.83 -17.01
N ALA A 349 -13.67 17.33 -16.46
CA ALA A 349 -12.46 17.07 -17.23
C ALA A 349 -12.72 16.11 -18.40
N LEU A 350 -13.45 15.01 -18.17
CA LEU A 350 -13.83 14.07 -19.22
C LEU A 350 -14.71 14.72 -20.30
N ARG A 351 -15.61 15.64 -19.94
CA ARG A 351 -16.41 16.40 -20.93
C ARG A 351 -15.52 17.25 -21.84
N SER A 352 -14.43 17.80 -21.32
CA SER A 352 -13.50 18.62 -22.10
C SER A 352 -12.65 17.83 -23.11
N LEU A 353 -12.53 16.50 -22.93
CA LEU A 353 -11.72 15.68 -23.82
C LEU A 353 -12.36 15.47 -25.20
N ASN A 354 -11.50 15.34 -26.21
CA ASN A 354 -11.83 14.68 -27.46
C ASN A 354 -11.45 13.19 -27.44
N LEU A 355 -11.84 12.45 -28.49
CA LEU A 355 -11.63 11.00 -28.58
C LEU A 355 -10.13 10.62 -28.56
N ASP A 356 -9.26 11.39 -29.21
CA ASP A 356 -7.82 11.09 -29.25
C ASP A 356 -7.15 11.29 -27.88
N GLN A 357 -7.58 12.28 -27.11
CA GLN A 357 -7.14 12.45 -25.72
C GLN A 357 -7.64 11.31 -24.83
N ALA A 358 -8.87 10.86 -25.01
CA ALA A 358 -9.39 9.69 -24.31
C ALA A 358 -8.61 8.40 -24.65
N ARG A 359 -8.25 8.20 -25.93
CA ARG A 359 -7.33 7.13 -26.36
C ARG A 359 -5.97 7.21 -25.68
N ARG A 360 -5.41 8.43 -25.52
CA ARG A 360 -4.13 8.61 -24.80
C ARG A 360 -4.23 8.19 -23.33
N LEU A 361 -5.34 8.51 -22.64
CA LEU A 361 -5.55 8.07 -21.25
C LEU A 361 -5.68 6.54 -21.14
N ARG A 362 -6.39 5.90 -22.09
CA ARG A 362 -6.45 4.43 -22.19
C ARG A 362 -5.06 3.82 -22.40
N GLY A 363 -4.27 4.38 -23.31
CA GLY A 363 -2.89 3.97 -23.55
C GLY A 363 -1.99 4.16 -22.32
N PHE A 364 -2.15 5.28 -21.62
CA PHE A 364 -1.43 5.56 -20.38
C PHE A 364 -1.72 4.51 -19.31
N TYR A 365 -2.98 4.14 -19.09
CA TYR A 365 -3.34 3.06 -18.15
C TYR A 365 -2.59 1.76 -18.47
N TRP A 366 -2.60 1.31 -19.73
CA TRP A 366 -1.93 0.07 -20.13
C TRP A 366 -0.40 0.16 -20.13
N GLN A 367 0.16 1.33 -20.40
CA GLN A 367 1.59 1.58 -20.21
C GLN A 367 1.97 1.33 -18.74
N ARG A 368 1.21 1.90 -17.80
CA ARG A 368 1.46 1.75 -16.36
C ARG A 368 1.27 0.31 -15.88
N VAL A 369 0.27 -0.40 -16.41
CA VAL A 369 0.11 -1.86 -16.17
C VAL A 369 1.36 -2.63 -16.63
N SER A 370 1.87 -2.36 -17.83
CA SER A 370 3.04 -3.05 -18.36
C SER A 370 4.32 -2.74 -17.57
N GLU A 371 4.48 -1.50 -17.08
CA GLU A 371 5.62 -1.07 -16.28
C GLU A 371 5.61 -1.71 -14.88
N GLU A 372 4.43 -1.82 -14.25
CA GLU A 372 4.30 -2.37 -12.88
C GLU A 372 4.25 -3.91 -12.84
N PHE A 373 3.56 -4.54 -13.79
CA PHE A 373 3.25 -5.98 -13.77
C PHE A 373 3.96 -6.78 -14.87
N THR A 374 4.93 -6.18 -15.56
CA THR A 374 5.68 -6.69 -16.72
C THR A 374 4.86 -6.80 -18.00
N PRO A 375 5.50 -6.87 -19.19
CA PRO A 375 4.79 -7.07 -20.46
C PRO A 375 3.95 -8.35 -20.53
N THR A 376 4.21 -9.34 -19.66
CA THR A 376 3.37 -10.56 -19.59
C THR A 376 1.95 -10.29 -19.11
N ALA A 377 1.69 -9.16 -18.43
CA ALA A 377 0.36 -8.72 -18.06
C ALA A 377 -0.55 -8.51 -19.29
N LEU A 378 0.02 -8.12 -20.44
CA LEU A 378 -0.70 -7.91 -21.68
C LEU A 378 -1.11 -9.22 -22.37
N GLN A 379 -0.52 -10.36 -21.98
CA GLN A 379 -0.79 -11.68 -22.55
C GLN A 379 -1.81 -12.50 -21.75
N LYS A 380 -2.20 -12.02 -20.57
CA LYS A 380 -3.15 -12.67 -19.67
C LYS A 380 -4.36 -11.77 -19.47
N ARG A 381 -5.43 -12.34 -18.90
CA ARG A 381 -6.55 -11.55 -18.40
C ARG A 381 -6.09 -10.80 -17.16
N PHE A 382 -5.75 -9.52 -17.31
CA PHE A 382 -5.36 -8.66 -16.20
C PHE A 382 -6.59 -8.18 -15.42
N VAL A 383 -6.60 -8.44 -14.11
CA VAL A 383 -7.63 -8.02 -13.17
C VAL A 383 -7.03 -6.97 -12.24
N ASN A 384 -7.40 -5.71 -12.43
CA ASN A 384 -7.05 -4.65 -11.50
C ASN A 384 -7.95 -4.73 -10.27
N LYS A 385 -7.39 -5.15 -9.13
CA LYS A 385 -8.09 -5.20 -7.85
C LYS A 385 -7.72 -4.00 -6.98
N VAL A 386 -8.66 -3.07 -6.87
CA VAL A 386 -8.63 -2.01 -5.84
C VAL A 386 -10.03 -1.88 -5.28
N ALA A 387 -10.19 -2.11 -3.97
CA ALA A 387 -11.53 -2.27 -3.38
C ALA A 387 -12.42 -1.04 -3.61
N LEU A 388 -11.87 0.17 -3.45
CA LEU A 388 -12.59 1.43 -3.56
C LEU A 388 -12.53 2.08 -4.96
N ASN A 389 -12.05 1.37 -5.99
CA ASN A 389 -12.29 1.81 -7.38
C ASN A 389 -13.79 1.87 -7.72
N SER A 390 -14.67 1.33 -6.85
CA SER A 390 -16.11 1.55 -6.91
C SER A 390 -16.49 3.02 -6.91
N ILE A 391 -15.69 3.91 -6.30
CA ILE A 391 -15.90 5.37 -6.35
C ILE A 391 -15.60 5.91 -7.75
N GLU A 392 -14.63 5.34 -8.45
CA GLU A 392 -14.17 5.77 -9.77
C GLU A 392 -14.91 5.11 -10.93
N ILE A 393 -16.03 4.43 -10.64
CA ILE A 393 -16.79 3.64 -11.63
C ILE A 393 -17.23 4.47 -12.85
N GLY A 394 -17.55 5.76 -12.65
CA GLY A 394 -17.92 6.65 -13.74
C GLY A 394 -16.78 6.91 -14.72
N LEU A 395 -15.55 7.15 -14.22
CA LEU A 395 -14.35 7.29 -15.05
C LEU A 395 -14.08 6.00 -15.81
N ILE A 396 -14.11 4.85 -15.11
CA ILE A 396 -13.89 3.53 -15.71
C ILE A 396 -14.89 3.28 -16.84
N SER A 397 -16.18 3.53 -16.61
CA SER A 397 -17.22 3.35 -17.62
C SER A 397 -17.02 4.23 -18.87
N CYS A 398 -16.54 5.47 -18.70
CA CYS A 398 -16.32 6.38 -19.83
C CYS A 398 -15.09 5.97 -20.66
N LEU A 399 -13.99 5.60 -19.98
CA LEU A 399 -12.73 5.31 -20.65
C LEU A 399 -12.63 3.87 -21.16
N PHE A 400 -13.34 2.92 -20.55
CA PHE A 400 -13.27 1.50 -20.88
C PHE A 400 -14.67 0.88 -21.01
N PRO A 401 -15.46 1.27 -22.02
CA PRO A 401 -16.82 0.74 -22.23
C PRO A 401 -16.85 -0.79 -22.41
N GLU A 402 -15.74 -1.40 -22.85
CA GLU A 402 -15.57 -2.83 -23.02
C GLU A 402 -15.18 -3.59 -21.74
N ALA A 403 -14.90 -2.87 -20.64
CA ALA A 403 -14.41 -3.48 -19.41
C ALA A 403 -15.37 -4.53 -18.84
N LYS A 404 -14.83 -5.41 -18.00
CA LYS A 404 -15.61 -6.33 -17.17
C LYS A 404 -15.47 -5.94 -15.70
N ILE A 405 -16.59 -5.85 -14.99
CA ILE A 405 -16.62 -5.46 -13.59
C ILE A 405 -17.04 -6.63 -12.71
N LEU A 406 -16.17 -7.02 -11.78
CA LEU A 406 -16.52 -7.93 -10.70
C LEU A 406 -16.71 -7.13 -9.41
N PHE A 407 -17.96 -6.98 -8.97
CA PHE A 407 -18.32 -6.21 -7.78
C PHE A 407 -18.56 -7.12 -6.58
N ALA A 408 -17.62 -7.15 -5.63
CA ALA A 408 -17.71 -7.98 -4.44
C ALA A 408 -18.65 -7.39 -3.40
N LEU A 409 -19.69 -8.15 -3.06
CA LEU A 409 -20.69 -7.85 -2.03
C LEU A 409 -20.53 -8.79 -0.83
N ARG A 410 -20.93 -8.27 0.33
CA ARG A 410 -21.05 -9.01 1.59
C ARG A 410 -22.08 -8.29 2.47
N ASP A 411 -22.65 -8.97 3.46
CA ASP A 411 -23.57 -8.34 4.41
C ASP A 411 -23.01 -6.99 4.95
N PRO A 412 -23.74 -5.87 4.81
CA PRO A 412 -23.33 -4.56 5.29
C PRO A 412 -22.87 -4.54 6.75
N ARG A 413 -23.49 -5.38 7.59
CA ARG A 413 -23.22 -5.45 9.03
C ARG A 413 -21.89 -6.16 9.28
N ASP A 414 -21.61 -7.25 8.58
CA ASP A 414 -20.34 -7.96 8.64
C ASP A 414 -19.19 -7.13 8.07
N ILE A 415 -19.45 -6.31 7.04
CA ILE A 415 -18.50 -5.32 6.53
C ILE A 415 -18.14 -4.32 7.63
N CYS A 416 -19.13 -3.71 8.29
CA CYS A 416 -18.88 -2.71 9.32
C CYS A 416 -18.03 -3.27 10.47
N LEU A 417 -18.42 -4.45 10.99
CA LEU A 417 -17.66 -5.15 12.03
C LEU A 417 -16.24 -5.49 11.55
N SER A 418 -16.10 -6.02 10.33
CA SER A 418 -14.80 -6.40 9.81
C SER A 418 -13.87 -5.20 9.61
N CYS A 419 -14.39 -4.03 9.21
CA CYS A 419 -13.63 -2.79 9.10
C CYS A 419 -13.15 -2.32 10.48
N ALA A 420 -14.03 -2.29 11.49
CA ALA A 420 -13.66 -1.88 12.85
C ALA A 420 -12.52 -2.73 13.44
N MET A 421 -12.42 -4.00 13.05
CA MET A 421 -11.38 -4.94 13.51
C MET A 421 -10.02 -4.80 12.79
N GLN A 422 -9.86 -3.88 11.83
CA GLN A 422 -8.60 -3.69 11.11
C GLN A 422 -7.80 -2.47 11.59
N SER A 423 -6.48 -2.57 11.43
CA SER A 423 -5.57 -1.43 11.58
C SER A 423 -5.43 -0.77 10.20
N PHE A 424 -6.10 0.35 9.97
CA PHE A 424 -5.95 1.13 8.75
C PHE A 424 -4.91 2.23 8.95
N SER A 425 -4.10 2.50 7.92
CA SER A 425 -3.32 3.74 7.85
C SER A 425 -4.27 4.88 7.53
N ALA A 426 -4.08 6.05 8.15
CA ALA A 426 -4.90 7.23 7.89
C ALA A 426 -4.75 7.70 6.44
N SER A 427 -5.89 7.85 5.76
CA SER A 427 -6.01 8.37 4.40
C SER A 427 -7.45 8.83 4.18
N PRO A 428 -7.75 9.64 3.16
CA PRO A 428 -9.14 10.00 2.84
C PRO A 428 -10.04 8.77 2.66
N ALA A 429 -9.47 7.65 2.19
CA ALA A 429 -10.15 6.37 2.00
C ALA A 429 -10.52 5.61 3.27
N THR A 430 -9.86 5.90 4.40
CA THR A 430 -9.92 5.05 5.60
C THR A 430 -10.19 5.81 6.89
N VAL A 431 -10.08 7.14 6.91
CA VAL A 431 -10.23 7.95 8.15
C VAL A 431 -11.62 7.79 8.78
N ASN A 432 -12.67 7.65 7.97
CA ASN A 432 -14.02 7.41 8.45
C ASN A 432 -14.20 6.00 9.03
N LEU A 433 -13.27 5.07 8.79
CA LEU A 433 -13.34 3.71 9.31
C LEU A 433 -12.91 3.61 10.78
N LEU A 434 -12.49 4.72 11.38
CA LEU A 434 -12.05 4.79 12.78
C LEU A 434 -13.21 4.94 13.76
N SER A 435 -14.44 5.19 13.29
CA SER A 435 -15.62 5.31 14.15
C SER A 435 -16.77 4.47 13.61
N TRP A 436 -17.61 3.96 14.51
CA TRP A 436 -18.71 3.07 14.15
C TRP A 436 -19.70 3.73 13.17
N SER A 437 -20.08 4.98 13.44
CA SER A 437 -20.94 5.77 12.57
C SER A 437 -20.24 6.17 11.25
N GLY A 438 -18.94 6.48 11.30
CA GLY A 438 -18.15 6.79 10.11
C GLY A 438 -18.09 5.63 9.13
N ILE A 439 -17.87 4.40 9.62
CA ILE A 439 -17.86 3.18 8.79
C ILE A 439 -19.19 3.03 8.06
N ALA A 440 -20.31 3.13 8.78
CA ALA A 440 -21.64 2.96 8.19
C ALA A 440 -21.97 4.05 7.18
N ARG A 441 -21.64 5.32 7.47
CA ARG A 441 -21.84 6.43 6.53
C ARG A 441 -21.01 6.27 5.26
N GLN A 442 -19.75 5.88 5.38
CA GLN A 442 -18.88 5.68 4.22
C GLN A 442 -19.34 4.49 3.39
N TYR A 443 -19.71 3.37 4.02
CA TYR A 443 -20.31 2.23 3.33
C TYR A 443 -21.56 2.65 2.55
N ALA A 444 -22.48 3.36 3.21
CA ALA A 444 -23.69 3.85 2.59
C ALA A 444 -23.39 4.74 1.38
N ALA A 445 -22.49 5.72 1.51
CA ALA A 445 -22.15 6.62 0.41
C ALA A 445 -21.59 5.88 -0.81
N VAL A 446 -20.69 4.91 -0.59
CA VAL A 446 -20.11 4.12 -1.70
C VAL A 446 -21.15 3.23 -2.35
N MET A 447 -22.01 2.56 -1.57
CA MET A 447 -23.06 1.69 -2.12
C MET A 447 -24.18 2.46 -2.80
N ASP A 448 -24.50 3.66 -2.31
CA ASP A 448 -25.46 4.56 -2.94
C ASP A 448 -24.97 5.04 -4.31
N LEU A 449 -23.68 5.38 -4.44
CA LEU A 449 -23.07 5.67 -5.73
C LEU A 449 -23.14 4.46 -6.68
N TRP A 450 -22.81 3.26 -6.19
CA TRP A 450 -22.90 2.04 -6.98
C TRP A 450 -24.34 1.78 -7.46
N LEU A 451 -25.32 1.82 -6.56
CA LEU A 451 -26.73 1.63 -6.92
C LEU A 451 -27.24 2.69 -7.90
N ASN A 452 -26.76 3.93 -7.78
CA ASN A 452 -27.09 5.02 -8.69
C ASN A 452 -26.53 4.83 -10.11
N LEU A 453 -25.29 4.32 -10.23
CA LEU A 453 -24.59 4.24 -11.50
C LEU A 453 -24.67 2.87 -12.18
N ARG A 454 -24.81 1.76 -11.46
CA ARG A 454 -24.70 0.39 -12.02
C ARG A 454 -25.67 0.07 -13.16
N GLN A 455 -26.83 0.73 -13.22
CA GLN A 455 -27.80 0.55 -14.31
C GLN A 455 -27.51 1.44 -15.53
N ARG A 456 -26.59 2.38 -15.40
CA ARG A 456 -26.32 3.45 -16.36
C ARG A 456 -24.92 3.33 -17.00
N ILE A 457 -24.01 2.61 -16.35
CA ILE A 457 -22.69 2.27 -16.89
C ILE A 457 -22.79 1.40 -18.14
N VAL A 458 -21.76 1.46 -18.98
CA VAL A 458 -21.64 0.67 -20.21
C VAL A 458 -21.03 -0.72 -19.97
N PRO A 459 -19.96 -0.87 -19.17
CA PRO A 459 -19.34 -2.17 -18.89
C PRO A 459 -20.30 -3.22 -18.33
N GLU A 460 -20.12 -4.47 -18.77
CA GLU A 460 -20.77 -5.61 -18.13
C GLU A 460 -20.26 -5.80 -16.70
N TYR A 461 -21.16 -6.17 -15.78
CA TYR A 461 -20.81 -6.42 -14.40
C TYR A 461 -21.45 -7.67 -13.81
N LEU A 462 -20.79 -8.25 -12.81
CA LEU A 462 -21.31 -9.30 -11.95
C LEU A 462 -21.16 -8.87 -10.49
N GLU A 463 -22.27 -8.86 -9.77
CA GLU A 463 -22.27 -8.76 -8.31
C GLU A 463 -22.03 -10.14 -7.70
N LEU A 464 -20.93 -10.29 -6.96
CA LEU A 464 -20.52 -11.54 -6.33
C LEU A 464 -20.67 -11.43 -4.81
N ARG A 465 -21.67 -12.10 -4.25
CA ARG A 465 -21.90 -12.14 -2.80
C ARG A 465 -20.99 -13.18 -2.15
N TYR A 466 -20.34 -12.79 -1.06
CA TYR A 466 -19.49 -13.69 -0.28
C TYR A 466 -20.25 -14.93 0.22
N GLU A 467 -21.50 -14.74 0.62
CA GLU A 467 -22.38 -15.77 1.15
C GLU A 467 -22.74 -16.82 0.08
N ASP A 468 -22.93 -16.40 -1.17
CA ASP A 468 -23.13 -17.31 -2.30
C ASP A 468 -21.88 -18.15 -2.57
N VAL A 469 -20.68 -17.55 -2.45
CA VAL A 469 -19.40 -18.25 -2.59
C VAL A 469 -19.19 -19.29 -1.49
N VAL A 470 -19.60 -18.98 -0.26
CA VAL A 470 -19.55 -19.93 0.87
C VAL A 470 -20.52 -21.10 0.65
N GLY A 471 -21.72 -20.82 0.14
CA GLY A 471 -22.74 -21.83 -0.11
C GLY A 471 -22.47 -22.72 -1.33
N ASP A 472 -21.93 -22.13 -2.40
CA ASP A 472 -21.66 -22.82 -3.66
C ASP A 472 -20.47 -22.19 -4.39
N PHE A 473 -19.27 -22.58 -3.97
CA PHE A 473 -18.01 -22.03 -4.45
C PHE A 473 -17.82 -22.21 -5.97
N GLU A 474 -17.98 -23.43 -6.46
CA GLU A 474 -17.65 -23.75 -7.85
C GLU A 474 -18.60 -23.06 -8.83
N ASN A 475 -19.92 -23.09 -8.58
CA ASN A 475 -20.86 -22.42 -9.48
C ASN A 475 -20.71 -20.90 -9.42
N SER A 476 -20.43 -20.34 -8.24
CA SER A 476 -20.14 -18.91 -8.09
C SER A 476 -18.95 -18.50 -8.96
N PHE A 477 -17.83 -19.23 -8.91
CA PHE A 477 -16.65 -18.89 -9.71
C PHE A 477 -16.74 -19.30 -11.17
N ARG A 478 -17.54 -20.30 -11.54
CA ARG A 478 -17.88 -20.57 -12.96
C ARG A 478 -18.57 -19.36 -13.60
N ARG A 479 -19.51 -18.72 -12.89
CA ARG A 479 -20.14 -17.46 -13.34
C ARG A 479 -19.13 -16.32 -13.45
N VAL A 480 -18.21 -16.22 -12.51
CA VAL A 480 -17.12 -15.25 -12.56
C VAL A 480 -16.26 -15.47 -13.81
N PHE A 481 -15.75 -16.68 -14.06
CA PHE A 481 -14.92 -16.91 -15.24
C PHE A 481 -15.68 -16.76 -16.55
N ALA A 482 -16.99 -17.04 -16.58
CA ALA A 482 -17.83 -16.72 -17.73
C ALA A 482 -17.85 -15.22 -18.04
N LEU A 483 -17.95 -14.33 -17.03
CA LEU A 483 -17.81 -12.88 -17.24
C LEU A 483 -16.42 -12.49 -17.79
N LEU A 484 -15.37 -13.21 -17.38
CA LEU A 484 -13.99 -12.95 -17.81
C LEU A 484 -13.64 -13.56 -19.17
N ASP A 485 -14.60 -14.22 -19.83
CA ASP A 485 -14.42 -14.99 -21.06
C ASP A 485 -13.39 -16.12 -20.92
N LEU A 486 -13.41 -16.81 -19.76
CA LEU A 486 -12.51 -17.91 -19.43
C LEU A 486 -13.28 -19.17 -19.03
N ALA A 487 -12.72 -20.33 -19.38
CA ALA A 487 -13.24 -21.61 -18.92
C ALA A 487 -12.85 -21.85 -17.45
N TRP A 488 -13.63 -22.66 -16.75
CA TRP A 488 -13.24 -23.14 -15.42
C TRP A 488 -11.95 -23.94 -15.46
N HIS A 489 -11.06 -23.69 -14.49
CA HIS A 489 -9.83 -24.46 -14.33
C HIS A 489 -9.79 -25.12 -12.94
N PRO A 490 -9.58 -26.46 -12.84
CA PRO A 490 -9.65 -27.18 -11.57
C PRO A 490 -8.73 -26.64 -10.45
N GLN A 491 -7.58 -26.08 -10.81
CA GLN A 491 -6.65 -25.47 -9.83
C GLN A 491 -7.27 -24.32 -9.03
N VAL A 492 -8.36 -23.71 -9.51
CA VAL A 492 -9.05 -22.64 -8.79
C VAL A 492 -9.67 -23.14 -7.48
N ALA A 493 -10.15 -24.38 -7.44
CA ALA A 493 -10.64 -25.00 -6.19
C ALA A 493 -9.53 -25.15 -5.13
N HIS A 494 -8.28 -25.22 -5.58
CA HIS A 494 -7.09 -25.40 -4.74
C HIS A 494 -6.29 -24.09 -4.55
N TYR A 495 -6.93 -22.93 -4.70
CA TYR A 495 -6.25 -21.63 -4.60
C TYR A 495 -5.45 -21.47 -3.29
N HIS A 496 -5.99 -21.96 -2.18
CA HIS A 496 -5.41 -21.83 -0.84
C HIS A 496 -4.04 -22.54 -0.71
N GLU A 497 -3.82 -23.62 -1.46
CA GLU A 497 -2.54 -24.35 -1.49
C GLU A 497 -1.41 -23.52 -2.12
N ARG A 498 -1.72 -22.60 -3.05
CA ARG A 498 -0.74 -21.68 -3.65
C ARG A 498 -0.36 -20.52 -2.74
N VAL A 499 -1.28 -20.13 -1.87
CA VAL A 499 -1.11 -19.02 -0.93
C VAL A 499 -0.40 -19.49 0.33
N ALA A 500 -0.55 -20.78 0.69
CA ALA A 500 0.14 -21.41 1.81
C ALA A 500 1.66 -21.20 1.72
N GLY A 501 2.23 -20.49 2.70
CA GLY A 501 3.67 -20.23 2.81
C GLY A 501 4.20 -18.98 2.10
N ARG A 502 3.36 -18.19 1.42
CA ARG A 502 3.75 -16.89 0.83
C ARG A 502 3.25 -15.74 1.70
N TYR A 503 4.02 -14.67 1.87
CA TYR A 503 3.52 -13.47 2.53
C TYR A 503 2.60 -12.67 1.60
N VAL A 504 1.39 -12.33 2.06
CA VAL A 504 0.52 -11.34 1.41
C VAL A 504 0.39 -10.14 2.34
N ALA A 505 0.67 -8.93 1.83
CA ALA A 505 0.71 -7.70 2.63
C ALA A 505 -0.67 -7.22 3.15
N THR A 506 -1.75 -7.94 2.85
CA THR A 506 -3.11 -7.53 3.21
C THR A 506 -3.50 -8.04 4.61
N PRO A 507 -4.30 -7.28 5.38
CA PRO A 507 -4.84 -7.75 6.66
C PRO A 507 -5.71 -9.01 6.55
N SER A 508 -6.10 -9.42 5.33
CA SER A 508 -6.87 -10.63 5.04
C SER A 508 -6.00 -11.89 4.90
N PHE A 509 -4.67 -11.82 5.03
CA PHE A 509 -3.77 -12.94 4.68
C PHE A 509 -4.14 -14.29 5.32
N ALA A 510 -4.40 -14.29 6.63
CA ALA A 510 -4.78 -15.51 7.35
C ALA A 510 -6.10 -16.11 6.82
N ALA A 511 -6.99 -15.30 6.28
CA ALA A 511 -8.26 -15.75 5.69
C ALA A 511 -8.08 -16.39 4.31
N VAL A 512 -7.13 -15.92 3.50
CA VAL A 512 -6.95 -16.36 2.11
C VAL A 512 -6.01 -17.56 1.95
N SER A 513 -5.30 -17.93 3.00
CA SER A 513 -4.47 -19.14 3.06
C SER A 513 -5.24 -20.39 3.52
N GLN A 514 -6.55 -20.26 3.74
CA GLN A 514 -7.46 -21.33 4.10
C GLN A 514 -8.53 -21.49 3.00
N PRO A 515 -9.16 -22.67 2.89
CA PRO A 515 -10.38 -22.82 2.11
C PRO A 515 -11.45 -21.81 2.54
N VAL A 516 -12.38 -21.49 1.64
CA VAL A 516 -13.51 -20.61 1.96
C VAL A 516 -14.25 -21.17 3.17
N TYR A 517 -14.56 -20.30 4.14
CA TYR A 517 -15.10 -20.70 5.43
C TYR A 517 -16.32 -19.86 5.81
N GLY A 518 -17.27 -20.47 6.52
CA GLY A 518 -18.52 -19.82 6.93
C GLY A 518 -18.43 -18.92 8.18
N SER A 519 -17.35 -18.97 8.96
CA SER A 519 -17.25 -18.23 10.24
C SER A 519 -17.26 -16.70 10.09
N ALA A 520 -17.11 -16.19 8.87
CA ALA A 520 -17.24 -14.78 8.54
C ALA A 520 -18.69 -14.38 8.16
N VAL A 521 -19.58 -15.34 7.91
CA VAL A 521 -20.99 -15.09 7.58
C VAL A 521 -21.78 -14.89 8.86
N ALA A 522 -22.60 -13.83 8.90
CA ALA A 522 -23.46 -13.48 10.03
C ALA A 522 -22.73 -13.28 11.36
N ARG A 523 -21.42 -12.98 11.31
CA ARG A 523 -20.60 -12.74 12.51
C ARG A 523 -21.11 -11.53 13.31
N TRP A 524 -21.70 -10.56 12.63
CA TRP A 524 -22.33 -9.39 13.24
C TRP A 524 -23.39 -9.73 14.30
N GLN A 525 -24.02 -10.91 14.23
CA GLN A 525 -25.06 -11.32 15.18
C GLN A 525 -24.52 -11.39 16.62
N ALA A 526 -23.26 -11.79 16.79
CA ALA A 526 -22.60 -11.81 18.09
C ALA A 526 -22.37 -10.41 18.70
N TYR A 527 -22.56 -9.36 17.89
CA TYR A 527 -22.42 -7.95 18.24
C TYR A 527 -23.74 -7.18 18.08
N ALA A 528 -24.87 -7.87 17.91
CA ALA A 528 -26.15 -7.27 17.51
C ALA A 528 -26.56 -6.06 18.37
N ASP A 529 -26.31 -6.11 19.68
CA ASP A 529 -26.63 -5.04 20.63
C ASP A 529 -25.93 -3.70 20.31
N HIS A 530 -24.81 -3.74 19.58
CA HIS A 530 -24.05 -2.54 19.20
C HIS A 530 -24.45 -1.98 17.83
N PHE A 531 -25.33 -2.65 17.08
CA PHE A 531 -25.69 -2.24 15.73
C PHE A 531 -26.83 -1.21 15.67
N GLN A 532 -27.61 -1.06 16.73
CA GLN A 532 -28.75 -0.13 16.80
C GLN A 532 -28.41 1.30 16.27
N PRO A 533 -27.27 1.91 16.58
CA PRO A 533 -26.95 3.28 16.12
C PRO A 533 -26.70 3.41 14.62
N ILE A 534 -26.33 2.31 13.93
CA ILE A 534 -25.94 2.34 12.51
C ILE A 534 -26.89 1.57 11.59
N LEU A 535 -27.75 0.71 12.14
CA LEU A 535 -28.74 -0.06 11.37
C LEU A 535 -29.63 0.82 10.47
N PRO A 536 -30.13 1.99 10.89
CA PRO A 536 -30.93 2.84 10.01
C PRO A 536 -30.18 3.27 8.74
N VAL A 537 -28.87 3.50 8.86
CA VAL A 537 -28.00 3.85 7.72
C VAL A 537 -27.79 2.66 6.80
N LEU A 538 -27.68 1.45 7.35
CA LEU A 538 -27.42 0.23 6.57
C LEU A 538 -28.67 -0.40 5.94
N ALA A 539 -29.84 -0.17 6.54
CA ALA A 539 -31.10 -0.84 6.16
C ALA A 539 -31.44 -0.79 4.66
N PRO A 540 -31.25 0.34 3.93
CA PRO A 540 -31.52 0.38 2.50
C PRO A 540 -30.66 -0.62 1.72
N TYR A 541 -29.40 -0.79 2.10
CA TYR A 541 -28.43 -1.65 1.42
C TYR A 541 -28.58 -3.12 1.82
N ILE A 542 -28.94 -3.39 3.07
CA ILE A 542 -29.34 -4.74 3.53
C ILE A 542 -30.47 -5.26 2.64
N LYS A 543 -31.50 -4.42 2.42
CA LYS A 543 -32.62 -4.75 1.53
C LYS A 543 -32.19 -4.86 0.06
N ALA A 544 -31.46 -3.87 -0.45
CA ALA A 544 -31.09 -3.80 -1.87
C ALA A 544 -30.21 -4.98 -2.32
N PHE A 545 -29.38 -5.53 -1.42
CA PHE A 545 -28.48 -6.65 -1.71
C PHE A 545 -28.96 -8.00 -1.14
N GLY A 546 -30.18 -8.07 -0.60
CA GLY A 546 -30.82 -9.33 -0.19
C GLY A 546 -30.25 -9.97 1.08
N TYR A 547 -29.94 -9.18 2.11
CA TYR A 547 -29.44 -9.62 3.42
C TYR A 547 -30.50 -9.50 4.55
N LEU A 548 -31.78 -9.62 4.21
CA LEU A 548 -32.89 -9.45 5.15
C LEU A 548 -32.87 -10.46 6.30
#